data_AF-A0A2S8WHW8-F1
#
_entry.id   AF-A0A2S8WHW8-F1
#
_cell.length_a   1.000
_cell.length_b   1.000
_cell.length_c   1.000
_cell.angle_alpha   90.00
_cell.angle_beta   90.00
_cell.angle_gamma   90.00
#
_symmetry.space_group_name_H-M   'P 1'
#
loop_
_entity.id
_entity.type
_entity.pdbx_description
1 polymer ?
#
loop_
_entity_poly.entity_id
_entity_poly.type
_entity_poly.pdbx_seq_one_letter_code
_entity_poly.pdbx_strand_id
1 'polypeptide(L)'
;MSVVMQGFTREEIREFMHQYYLQPHGTKKAWVQAQQVPVWRVPQWRKLVYAGDLDRNLIPRDHGSMTRTYGELSAFEKKRAQEIADHQAEVEQLKDRTRMLEGSNTALGKAIGLLHDLNVSEPETPQTRDPKHP
;
A
#
# COMPACT_ATOMS: atom_id res chain seq x y z
N MET A 1 17.88 12.00 -0.83
CA MET A 1 17.75 11.47 -2.20
C MET A 1 19.09 10.85 -2.59
N SER A 2 19.13 9.54 -2.82
CA SER A 2 20.34 8.82 -3.22
C SER A 2 20.81 9.29 -4.61
N VAL A 3 22.11 9.53 -4.79
CA VAL A 3 22.75 9.92 -6.07
C VAL A 3 22.40 8.92 -7.18
N VAL A 4 22.05 7.68 -6.81
CA VAL A 4 21.71 6.58 -7.72
C VAL A 4 20.33 6.73 -8.39
N MET A 5 19.42 7.51 -7.80
CA MET A 5 18.06 7.76 -8.33
C MET A 5 17.89 9.18 -8.90
N GLN A 6 18.97 9.95 -9.06
CA GLN A 6 18.86 11.31 -9.58
C GLN A 6 18.25 11.30 -10.99
N GLY A 7 17.05 11.89 -11.10
CA GLY A 7 16.30 12.05 -12.34
C GLY A 7 15.43 10.85 -12.76
N PHE A 8 15.32 9.79 -11.94
CA PHE A 8 14.44 8.65 -12.23
C PHE A 8 13.63 8.28 -10.99
N THR A 9 12.34 8.06 -11.19
CA THR A 9 11.42 7.53 -10.17
C THR A 9 11.63 6.03 -9.96
N ARG A 10 11.11 5.50 -8.84
CA ARG A 10 11.22 4.07 -8.52
C ARG A 10 10.51 3.21 -9.54
N GLU A 11 9.35 3.68 -9.97
CA GLU A 11 8.48 3.05 -10.94
C GLU A 11 9.16 2.99 -12.32
N GLU A 12 9.81 4.08 -12.75
CA GLU A 12 10.61 4.10 -13.98
C GLU A 12 11.80 3.14 -13.93
N ILE A 13 12.51 3.08 -12.79
CA ILE A 13 13.61 2.13 -12.61
C ILE A 13 13.10 0.69 -12.64
N ARG A 14 11.96 0.40 -12.01
CA ARG A 14 11.35 -0.93 -12.02
C ARG A 14 10.94 -1.34 -13.42
N GLU A 15 10.27 -0.45 -14.15
CA GLU A 15 9.84 -0.72 -15.53
C GLU A 15 11.04 -0.90 -16.46
N PHE A 16 12.06 -0.05 -16.34
CA PHE A 16 13.30 -0.19 -17.10
C PHE A 16 13.97 -1.54 -16.83
N MET A 17 14.08 -1.92 -15.55
CA MET A 17 14.70 -3.20 -15.17
C MET A 17 13.87 -4.39 -15.62
N HIS A 18 12.54 -4.30 -15.61
CA HIS A 18 11.65 -5.31 -16.17
C HIS A 18 11.92 -5.51 -17.67
N GLN A 19 11.92 -4.43 -18.46
CA GLN A 19 12.23 -4.50 -19.89
C GLN A 19 13.66 -4.98 -20.17
N TYR A 20 14.62 -4.65 -19.31
CA TYR A 20 16.00 -5.13 -19.39
C TYR A 20 16.11 -6.66 -19.22
N TYR A 21 15.30 -7.27 -18.34
CA TYR A 21 15.29 -8.72 -18.15
C TYR A 21 14.57 -9.47 -19.27
N LEU A 22 13.59 -8.83 -19.92
CA LEU A 22 12.90 -9.38 -21.09
C LEU A 22 13.78 -9.43 -22.36
N GLN A 23 14.88 -8.68 -22.39
CA GLN A 23 15.76 -8.68 -23.56
C GLN A 23 16.43 -10.04 -23.80
N PRO A 24 16.45 -10.53 -25.05
CA PRO A 24 17.17 -11.73 -25.45
C PRO A 24 18.67 -11.72 -25.04
N HIS A 25 19.25 -12.91 -24.93
CA HIS A 25 20.66 -13.04 -24.60
C HIS A 25 21.53 -12.37 -25.68
N GLY A 26 22.50 -11.54 -25.27
CA GLY A 26 23.39 -10.81 -26.17
C GLY A 26 22.88 -9.45 -26.66
N THR A 27 21.58 -9.15 -26.58
CA THR A 27 21.03 -7.86 -27.07
C THR A 27 20.99 -6.77 -26.00
N LYS A 28 21.14 -7.13 -24.72
CA LYS A 28 21.05 -6.21 -23.56
C LYS A 28 21.94 -4.97 -23.69
N LYS A 29 23.17 -5.11 -24.17
CA LYS A 29 24.10 -3.97 -24.29
C LYS A 29 23.64 -2.97 -25.34
N ALA A 30 23.19 -3.46 -26.50
CA ALA A 30 22.66 -2.61 -27.57
C ALA A 30 21.34 -1.96 -27.17
N TRP A 31 20.47 -2.72 -26.50
CA TRP A 31 19.21 -2.20 -25.97
C TRP A 31 19.44 -1.08 -24.96
N VAL A 32 20.32 -1.25 -23.96
CA VAL A 32 20.63 -0.19 -22.98
C VAL A 32 21.20 1.06 -23.66
N GLN A 33 22.05 0.91 -24.68
CA GLN A 33 22.60 2.05 -25.44
C GLN A 33 21.54 2.81 -26.24
N ALA A 34 20.47 2.13 -26.67
CA ALA A 34 19.33 2.77 -27.30
C ALA A 34 18.42 3.52 -26.30
N GLN A 35 18.57 3.25 -24.99
CA GLN A 35 17.82 3.95 -23.95
C GLN A 35 18.56 5.21 -23.50
N GLN A 36 17.81 6.21 -23.04
CA GLN A 36 18.37 7.44 -22.46
C GLN A 36 18.93 7.25 -21.04
N VAL A 37 19.35 6.02 -20.71
CA VAL A 37 19.85 5.63 -19.39
C VAL A 37 21.36 5.40 -19.44
N PRO A 38 22.15 6.06 -18.57
CA PRO A 38 23.58 5.83 -18.52
C PRO A 38 23.91 4.37 -18.16
N VAL A 39 24.73 3.72 -18.99
CA VAL A 39 25.07 2.29 -18.86
C VAL A 39 25.63 1.94 -17.46
N TRP A 40 26.37 2.86 -16.84
CA TRP A 40 26.97 2.67 -15.52
C TRP A 40 25.94 2.62 -14.38
N ARG A 41 24.71 3.11 -14.59
CA ARG A 41 23.64 3.02 -13.58
C ARG A 41 23.00 1.65 -13.52
N VAL A 42 22.96 0.92 -14.63
CA VAL A 42 22.27 -0.39 -14.73
C VAL A 42 22.80 -1.40 -13.69
N PRO A 43 24.12 -1.56 -13.45
CA PRO A 43 24.62 -2.40 -12.37
C PRO A 43 24.16 -1.96 -10.97
N GLN A 44 24.02 -0.65 -10.72
CA GLN A 44 23.57 -0.12 -9.44
C GLN A 44 22.06 -0.33 -9.24
N TRP A 45 21.27 -0.13 -10.28
CA TRP A 45 19.83 -0.41 -10.28
C TRP A 45 19.53 -1.89 -10.12
N ARG A 46 20.33 -2.77 -10.73
CA ARG A 46 20.29 -4.22 -10.45
C ARG A 46 20.42 -4.49 -8.95
N LYS A 47 21.46 -3.94 -8.31
CA LYS A 47 21.68 -4.13 -6.86
C LYS A 47 20.49 -3.61 -6.03
N LEU A 48 19.95 -2.43 -6.37
CA LEU A 48 18.81 -1.83 -5.67
C LEU A 48 17.51 -2.64 -5.80
N VAL A 49 17.20 -3.11 -7.02
CA VAL A 49 16.03 -3.96 -7.29
C VAL A 49 16.16 -5.29 -6.55
N TYR A 50 17.35 -5.91 -6.60
CA TYR A 50 17.59 -7.21 -6.00
C TYR A 50 17.70 -7.21 -4.47
N ALA A 51 18.19 -6.12 -3.87
CA ALA A 51 18.25 -5.97 -2.42
C ALA A 51 16.86 -5.64 -1.80
N GLY A 52 15.85 -5.34 -2.62
CA GLY A 52 14.57 -4.82 -2.13
C GLY A 52 14.65 -3.38 -1.61
N ASP A 53 15.81 -2.75 -1.81
CA ASP A 53 16.16 -1.42 -1.30
C ASP A 53 15.47 -0.31 -2.11
N LEU A 54 15.06 -0.60 -3.35
CA LEU A 54 14.33 0.35 -4.21
C LEU A 54 13.00 0.81 -3.59
N ASP A 55 12.27 -0.10 -2.93
CA ASP A 55 10.98 0.22 -2.32
C ASP A 55 11.14 0.84 -0.91
N ARG A 56 12.26 0.57 -0.23
CA ARG A 56 12.52 0.99 1.15
C ARG A 56 13.32 2.29 1.29
N ASN A 57 13.76 2.89 0.18
CA ASN A 57 14.64 4.08 0.17
C ASN A 57 15.96 3.85 0.93
N LEU A 58 16.35 2.59 1.13
CA LEU A 58 17.55 2.20 1.84
C LEU A 58 18.72 2.24 0.86
N ILE A 59 19.83 2.88 1.26
CA ILE A 59 21.08 2.80 0.50
C ILE A 59 21.69 1.44 0.83
N PRO A 60 22.00 0.58 -0.17
CA PRO A 60 22.64 -0.69 0.10
C PRO A 60 23.91 -0.46 0.91
N ARG A 61 23.97 -0.96 2.15
CA ARG A 61 25.22 -1.00 2.90
C ARG A 61 26.08 -2.07 2.24
N ASP A 62 27.26 -1.66 1.79
CA ASP A 62 28.21 -2.51 1.08
C ASP A 62 28.79 -3.56 2.04
N HIS A 63 28.01 -4.61 2.31
CA HIS A 63 28.41 -5.73 3.16
C HIS A 63 29.02 -6.83 2.30
N GLY A 64 30.03 -6.53 1.48
CA GLY A 64 30.99 -7.50 0.91
C GLY A 64 30.45 -8.86 0.42
N SER A 65 29.20 -8.98 0.02
CA SER A 65 28.54 -10.28 -0.13
C SER A 65 28.65 -10.77 -1.57
N MET A 66 29.04 -12.03 -1.74
CA MET A 66 29.08 -12.73 -3.02
C MET A 66 27.83 -12.41 -3.87
N THR A 67 28.08 -12.07 -5.14
CA THR A 67 27.05 -11.87 -6.16
C THR A 67 26.06 -13.04 -6.16
N ARG A 68 24.85 -12.84 -5.63
CA ARG A 68 23.79 -13.86 -5.61
C ARG A 68 23.53 -14.38 -7.03
N THR A 69 23.28 -15.67 -7.15
CA THR A 69 23.04 -16.33 -8.44
C THR A 69 21.62 -16.06 -8.96
N TYR A 70 21.43 -16.18 -10.28
CA TYR A 70 20.13 -15.88 -10.94
C TYR A 70 18.95 -16.70 -10.38
N GLY A 71 19.19 -17.95 -9.94
CA GLY A 71 18.16 -18.81 -9.35
C GLY A 71 17.67 -18.31 -8.00
N GLU A 72 18.59 -17.91 -7.12
CA GLU A 72 18.29 -17.34 -5.79
C GLU A 72 17.51 -16.03 -5.90
N LEU A 73 17.80 -15.24 -6.94
CA LEU A 73 17.13 -13.99 -7.23
C LEU A 73 15.67 -14.21 -7.69
N SER A 74 15.42 -15.19 -8.58
CA SER A 74 14.07 -15.51 -9.04
C SER A 74 13.16 -16.07 -7.94
N ALA A 75 13.73 -16.81 -6.98
CA ALA A 75 13.01 -17.36 -5.84
C ALA A 75 12.59 -16.25 -4.86
N PHE A 76 13.47 -15.25 -4.66
CA PHE A 76 13.16 -14.09 -3.83
C PHE A 76 12.04 -13.23 -4.44
N GLU A 77 12.06 -13.01 -5.75
CA GLU A 77 10.98 -12.29 -6.46
C GLU A 77 9.63 -13.00 -6.34
N LYS A 78 9.59 -14.32 -6.51
CA LYS A 78 8.36 -15.11 -6.34
C LYS A 78 7.82 -15.04 -4.92
N LYS A 79 8.68 -15.21 -3.91
CA LYS A 79 8.29 -15.10 -2.50
C LYS A 79 7.74 -13.72 -2.18
N ARG A 80 8.33 -12.67 -2.74
CA ARG A 80 7.90 -11.29 -2.53
C ARG A 80 6.58 -10.96 -3.24
N ALA A 81 6.35 -11.51 -4.43
CA ALA A 81 5.06 -11.39 -5.12
C ALA A 81 3.95 -12.06 -4.31
N GLN A 82 4.24 -13.21 -3.69
CA GLN A 82 3.34 -13.89 -2.76
C GLN A 82 3.02 -12.99 -1.56
N GLU A 83 4.03 -12.43 -0.89
CA GLU A 83 3.84 -11.55 0.28
C GLU A 83 3.00 -10.30 -0.06
N ILE A 84 3.14 -9.74 -1.27
CA ILE A 84 2.31 -8.60 -1.71
C ILE A 84 0.86 -9.04 -1.94
N ALA A 85 0.65 -10.19 -2.58
CA ALA A 85 -0.70 -10.71 -2.82
C ALA A 85 -1.41 -11.03 -1.50
N ASP A 86 -0.69 -11.62 -0.54
CA ASP A 86 -1.22 -11.95 0.78
C ASP A 86 -1.60 -10.67 1.55
N HIS A 87 -0.73 -9.66 1.56
CA HIS A 87 -1.06 -8.37 2.18
C HIS A 87 -2.22 -7.65 1.49
N GLN A 88 -2.36 -7.74 0.17
CA GLN A 88 -3.50 -7.16 -0.54
C GLN A 88 -4.81 -7.85 -0.15
N ALA A 89 -4.79 -9.18 -0.03
CA ALA A 89 -5.94 -9.94 0.44
C ALA A 89 -6.32 -9.56 1.89
N GLU A 90 -5.33 -9.37 2.76
CA GLU A 90 -5.56 -8.92 4.13
C GLU A 90 -6.18 -7.51 4.20
N VAL A 91 -5.68 -6.57 3.38
CA VAL A 91 -6.23 -5.21 3.29
C VAL A 91 -7.68 -5.23 2.83
N GLU A 92 -8.04 -6.05 1.84
CA GLU A 92 -9.43 -6.14 1.37
C GLU A 92 -10.35 -6.76 2.44
N GLN A 93 -9.92 -7.80 3.14
CA GLN A 93 -10.69 -8.33 4.29
C GLN A 93 -10.92 -7.29 5.38
N LEU A 94 -9.90 -6.50 5.71
CA LEU A 94 -10.02 -5.45 6.71
C LEU A 94 -10.99 -4.34 6.27
N LYS A 95 -10.96 -3.95 4.99
CA LYS A 95 -11.92 -2.97 4.45
C LYS A 95 -13.36 -3.47 4.50
N ASP A 96 -13.59 -4.72 4.14
CA ASP A 96 -14.92 -5.33 4.20
C ASP A 96 -15.45 -5.35 5.64
N ARG A 97 -14.59 -5.70 6.60
CA ARG A 97 -14.95 -5.68 8.02
C ARG A 97 -15.26 -4.28 8.53
N THR A 98 -14.50 -3.27 8.11
CA THR A 98 -14.79 -1.87 8.44
C THR A 98 -16.14 -1.44 7.89
N ARG A 99 -16.43 -1.73 6.61
CA ARG A 99 -17.72 -1.41 5.99
C ARG A 99 -18.89 -2.08 6.73
N MET A 100 -18.73 -3.33 7.16
CA MET A 100 -19.75 -4.04 7.94
C MET A 100 -20.01 -3.33 9.28
N LEU A 101 -18.95 -2.98 10.02
CA LEU A 101 -19.06 -2.30 11.32
C LEU A 101 -19.68 -0.91 11.19
N GLU A 102 -19.31 -0.15 10.16
CA GLU A 102 -19.92 1.15 9.85
C GLU A 102 -21.42 1.02 9.54
N GLY A 103 -21.80 -0.03 8.80
CA GLY A 103 -23.21 -0.36 8.54
C GLY A 103 -23.98 -0.67 9.82
N SER A 104 -23.42 -1.51 10.70
CA SER A 104 -24.01 -1.83 12.01
C SER A 104 -24.15 -0.59 12.90
N ASN A 105 -23.10 0.24 12.99
CA ASN A 105 -23.17 1.48 13.77
C ASN A 105 -24.22 2.46 13.21
N THR A 106 -24.36 2.55 11.88
CA THR A 106 -25.40 3.37 11.25
C THR A 106 -26.80 2.85 11.61
N ALA A 107 -27.02 1.54 11.56
CA ALA A 107 -28.30 0.94 11.93
C ALA A 107 -28.63 1.14 13.42
N LEU A 108 -27.65 0.94 14.30
CA LEU A 108 -27.79 1.19 15.74
C LEU A 108 -28.07 2.66 16.02
N GLY A 109 -27.37 3.59 15.36
CA GLY A 109 -27.62 5.03 15.50
C GLY A 109 -29.05 5.42 15.10
N LYS A 110 -29.56 4.84 14.00
CA LYS A 110 -30.97 5.03 13.58
C LYS A 110 -31.95 4.47 14.60
N ALA A 111 -31.71 3.27 15.12
CA ALA A 111 -32.57 2.65 16.12
C ALA A 111 -32.62 3.46 17.43
N ILE A 112 -31.48 3.98 17.88
CA ILE A 112 -31.40 4.88 19.04
C ILE A 112 -32.15 6.19 18.77
N GLY A 113 -31.99 6.77 17.58
CA GLY A 113 -32.74 7.97 17.17
C GLY A 113 -34.26 7.74 17.23
N LEU A 114 -34.75 6.64 16.65
CA LEU A 114 -36.16 6.28 16.71
C LEU A 114 -36.66 6.05 18.14
N LEU A 115 -35.86 5.40 18.99
CA LEU A 115 -36.20 5.19 20.40
C LEU A 115 -36.27 6.53 21.16
N HIS A 116 -35.35 7.45 20.88
CA HIS A 116 -35.36 8.79 21.45
C HIS A 116 -36.61 9.56 21.03
N ASP A 117 -36.97 9.54 19.75
CA ASP A 117 -38.18 10.20 19.23
C ASP A 117 -39.46 9.64 19.87
N LEU A 118 -39.52 8.31 20.09
CA LEU A 118 -40.63 7.66 20.79
C LEU A 118 -40.67 8.01 22.28
N ASN A 119 -39.51 8.19 22.92
CA ASN A 119 -39.40 8.49 24.34
C ASN A 119 -39.60 9.99 24.66
N VAL A 120 -39.41 10.89 23.69
CA VAL A 120 -39.73 12.34 23.82
C VAL A 120 -41.25 12.60 23.81
N SER A 121 -42.06 11.63 23.38
CA SER A 121 -43.51 11.68 23.51
C SER A 121 -43.97 11.29 24.93
N GLU A 122 -43.54 12.02 25.96
CA GLU A 122 -44.32 12.09 27.20
C GLU A 122 -45.39 13.18 27.03
N PRO A 123 -46.68 12.87 27.22
CA PRO A 123 -47.70 13.91 27.24
C PRO A 123 -47.40 14.84 28.43
N GLU A 124 -47.43 16.14 28.19
CA GLU A 124 -47.46 17.14 29.26
C GLU A 124 -48.53 16.73 30.28
N THR A 125 -48.10 16.27 31.45
CA THR A 125 -49.00 16.14 32.58
C THR A 125 -49.45 17.56 32.90
N PRO A 126 -50.76 17.89 32.86
CA PRO A 126 -51.21 19.22 33.19
C PRO A 126 -50.82 19.49 34.64
N GLN A 127 -49.90 20.42 34.86
CA GLN A 127 -49.66 20.96 36.20
C GLN A 127 -51.01 21.48 36.70
N THR A 128 -51.51 20.84 37.74
CA THR A 128 -52.72 21.25 38.45
C THR A 128 -52.48 22.69 38.91
N ARG A 129 -53.19 23.64 38.28
CA ARG A 129 -53.22 25.03 38.74
C ARG A 129 -53.81 25.01 40.15
N ASP A 130 -52.97 25.28 41.14
CA ASP A 130 -53.46 25.67 42.47
C ASP A 130 -54.35 26.91 42.31
N PRO A 131 -55.64 26.85 42.67
CA PRO A 131 -56.46 28.04 42.70
C PRO A 131 -56.12 28.82 43.96
N LYS A 132 -55.62 30.03 43.74
CA LYS A 132 -55.38 31.03 44.77
C LYS A 132 -56.71 31.59 45.30
N HIS A 133 -56.80 31.72 46.63
CA HIS A 133 -57.67 32.60 47.44
C HIS A 133 -59.12 32.14 47.73
N PRO A 134 -59.76 32.63 48.82
CA PRO A 134 -59.48 33.82 49.66
C PRO A 134 -58.73 33.57 50.97
#